data_AF-A0A2A4VLB4-F1
#
_entry.id   AF-A0A2A4VLB4-F1
#
_cell.length_a   1.000
_cell.length_b   1.000
_cell.length_c   1.000
_cell.angle_alpha   90.00
_cell.angle_beta   90.00
_cell.angle_gamma   90.00
#
_symmetry.space_group_name_H-M   'P 1'
#
loop_
_entity.id
_entity.type
_entity.pdbx_description
1 polymer ?
#
loop_
_entity_poly.entity_id
_entity_poly.type
_entity_poly.pdbx_seq_one_letter_code
_entity_poly.pdbx_strand_id
1 'polypeptide(L)'
;IEEQTFGRVDMDTVEIETLVYEQFADIGAAEPYTDTNGSENYDEGEDYVDVNGNGIWDDDISTAGLGGGGDIVLYRISYSANGITGFGDWATRSISISATVAVRNEPY
;
A
#
# COMPACT_ATOMS: atom_id res chain seq x y z
N ILE A 1 15.42 -12.19 -18.09
CA ILE A 1 14.74 -11.04 -17.42
C ILE A 1 15.64 -9.80 -17.43
N GLU A 2 16.96 -9.94 -17.31
CA GLU A 2 17.95 -8.83 -17.47
C GLU A 2 17.89 -8.07 -18.81
N GLU A 3 17.43 -8.69 -19.90
CA GLU A 3 17.38 -8.03 -21.22
C GLU A 3 16.25 -6.99 -21.39
N GLN A 4 15.28 -6.92 -20.48
CA GLN A 4 14.14 -6.00 -20.61
C GLN A 4 14.25 -4.72 -19.76
N THR A 5 15.23 -4.62 -18.86
CA THR A 5 15.35 -3.51 -17.90
C THR A 5 16.60 -2.63 -18.11
N PHE A 6 17.37 -2.84 -19.19
CA PHE A 6 18.57 -2.06 -19.53
C PHE A 6 19.56 -1.85 -18.37
N GLY A 7 19.60 -2.77 -17.38
CA GLY A 7 20.45 -2.63 -16.19
C GLY A 7 20.18 -1.38 -15.35
N ARG A 8 18.97 -0.79 -15.47
CA ARG A 8 18.57 0.47 -14.80
C ARG A 8 17.65 0.28 -13.60
N VAL A 9 17.24 -0.96 -13.35
CA VAL A 9 16.48 -1.34 -12.17
C VAL A 9 17.45 -2.01 -11.22
N ASP A 10 17.82 -1.31 -10.15
CA ASP A 10 18.51 -1.92 -9.04
C ASP A 10 17.49 -2.75 -8.25
N MET A 11 17.57 -4.08 -8.35
CA MET A 11 16.63 -4.97 -7.66
C MET A 11 16.79 -4.91 -6.14
N ASP A 12 17.90 -4.35 -5.62
CA ASP A 12 18.12 -4.19 -4.18
C ASP A 12 17.32 -3.02 -3.58
N THR A 13 16.73 -2.15 -4.40
CA THR A 13 15.89 -1.01 -3.96
C THR A 13 14.41 -1.18 -4.32
N VAL A 14 14.01 -2.36 -4.78
CA VAL A 14 12.61 -2.69 -5.05
C VAL A 14 11.96 -3.14 -3.74
N GLU A 15 10.94 -2.40 -3.31
CA GLU A 15 10.10 -2.76 -2.18
C GLU A 15 8.79 -3.36 -2.70
N ILE A 16 8.44 -4.53 -2.18
CA ILE A 16 7.18 -5.21 -2.51
C ILE A 16 6.38 -5.34 -1.23
N GLU A 17 5.17 -4.81 -1.26
CA GLU A 17 4.21 -4.88 -0.16
C GLU A 17 2.97 -5.65 -0.61
N THR A 18 2.45 -6.48 0.29
CA THR A 18 1.23 -7.26 0.09
C THR A 18 0.21 -6.87 1.16
N LEU A 19 -0.85 -6.21 0.74
CA LEU A 19 -1.91 -5.70 1.61
C LEU A 19 -3.20 -6.46 1.32
N VAL A 20 -3.87 -6.96 2.36
CA VAL A 20 -5.08 -7.77 2.25
C VAL A 20 -6.29 -6.93 2.64
N TYR A 21 -7.34 -7.02 1.82
CA TYR A 21 -8.63 -6.35 1.97
C TYR A 21 -9.77 -7.33 1.77
N GLU A 22 -10.91 -7.14 2.45
CA GLU A 22 -12.12 -7.94 2.22
C GLU A 22 -12.87 -7.50 0.95
N GLN A 23 -12.92 -6.18 0.68
CA GLN A 23 -13.62 -5.60 -0.48
C GLN A 23 -12.74 -4.60 -1.23
N PHE A 24 -12.99 -4.46 -2.54
CA PHE A 24 -12.21 -3.54 -3.39
C PHE A 24 -12.47 -2.07 -3.03
N ALA A 25 -13.63 -1.78 -2.45
CA ALA A 25 -14.01 -0.43 -2.03
C ALA A 25 -13.20 0.03 -0.80
N ASP A 26 -12.62 -0.91 -0.05
CA ASP A 26 -11.91 -0.63 1.20
C ASP A 26 -10.42 -0.36 0.96
N ILE A 27 -9.94 -0.44 -0.29
CA ILE A 27 -8.54 -0.19 -0.63
C ILE A 27 -8.16 1.25 -0.28
N GLY A 28 -7.27 1.42 0.70
CA GLY A 28 -6.83 2.72 1.22
C GLY A 28 -7.90 3.44 2.05
N ALA A 29 -8.93 2.74 2.51
CA ALA A 29 -9.91 3.29 3.43
C ALA A 29 -9.44 3.09 4.89
N ALA A 30 -9.62 4.12 5.70
CA ALA A 30 -9.48 4.02 7.15
C ALA A 30 -10.67 3.27 7.75
N GLU A 31 -10.48 2.75 8.95
CA GLU A 31 -11.57 2.13 9.69
C GLU A 31 -12.65 3.16 10.07
N PRO A 32 -13.95 2.79 9.96
CA PRO A 32 -15.03 3.68 10.36
C PRO A 32 -14.94 4.02 11.86
N TYR A 33 -14.99 5.30 12.21
CA TYR A 33 -15.02 5.76 13.59
C TYR A 33 -16.15 6.75 13.85
N THR A 34 -16.51 6.91 15.12
CA THR A 34 -17.52 7.87 15.57
C THR A 34 -16.83 9.09 16.14
N ASP A 35 -16.70 10.13 15.31
CA ASP A 35 -16.23 11.45 15.74
C ASP A 35 -17.22 12.04 16.75
N THR A 36 -16.83 11.99 18.02
CA THR A 36 -17.67 12.45 19.14
C THR A 36 -17.34 13.90 19.51
N ASN A 37 -16.13 14.37 19.17
CA ASN A 37 -15.62 15.68 19.59
C ASN A 37 -15.60 16.72 18.45
N GLY A 38 -15.89 16.32 17.21
CA GLY A 38 -15.93 17.13 16.01
C GLY A 38 -14.56 17.47 15.42
N SER A 39 -13.53 16.63 15.61
CA SER A 39 -12.17 16.89 15.12
C SER A 39 -11.94 16.51 13.66
N GLU A 40 -12.89 15.81 13.03
CA GLU A 40 -12.78 15.24 11.68
C GLU A 40 -11.63 14.22 11.54
N ASN A 41 -11.06 13.76 12.66
CA ASN A 41 -10.01 12.74 12.72
C ASN A 41 -10.34 11.74 13.84
N TYR A 42 -9.77 10.55 13.77
CA TYR A 42 -9.88 9.61 14.88
C TYR A 42 -9.05 10.10 16.07
N ASP A 43 -9.68 10.22 17.23
CA ASP A 43 -9.01 10.51 18.50
C ASP A 43 -8.99 9.29 19.43
N GLU A 44 -7.92 9.14 20.21
CA GLU A 44 -7.78 8.02 21.15
C GLU A 44 -8.92 8.03 22.18
N GLY A 45 -9.73 6.95 22.17
CA GLY A 45 -10.90 6.80 23.03
C GLY A 45 -12.24 6.99 22.32
N GLU A 46 -12.23 7.30 21.02
CA GLU A 46 -13.44 7.25 20.19
C GLU A 46 -13.80 5.80 19.80
N ASP A 47 -15.09 5.55 19.62
CA ASP A 47 -15.58 4.25 19.18
C ASP A 47 -15.27 4.05 17.69
N TYR A 48 -14.68 2.92 17.33
CA TYR A 48 -14.42 2.53 15.94
C TYR A 48 -14.91 1.11 15.65
N VAL A 49 -15.07 0.83 14.36
CA VAL A 49 -15.37 -0.50 13.85
C VAL A 49 -14.05 -1.15 13.44
N ASP A 50 -13.57 -2.06 14.27
CA ASP A 50 -12.44 -2.94 13.97
C ASP A 50 -12.86 -3.95 12.89
N VAL A 51 -12.55 -3.65 11.63
CA VAL A 51 -12.93 -4.49 10.50
C VAL A 51 -11.91 -5.60 10.29
N ASN A 52 -10.62 -5.34 10.54
CA ASN A 52 -9.57 -6.34 10.33
C ASN A 52 -9.29 -7.23 11.56
N GLY A 53 -9.87 -6.89 12.71
CA GLY A 53 -9.83 -7.67 13.95
C GLY A 53 -8.53 -7.52 14.76
N ASN A 54 -7.75 -6.45 14.56
CA ASN A 54 -6.46 -6.27 15.23
C ASN A 54 -6.57 -5.56 16.61
N GLY A 55 -7.75 -5.03 16.95
CA GLY A 55 -8.03 -4.35 18.21
C GLY A 55 -7.41 -2.95 18.36
N ILE A 56 -6.96 -2.33 17.26
CA ILE A 56 -6.58 -0.92 17.18
C ILE A 56 -7.27 -0.26 15.98
N TRP A 57 -7.42 1.06 16.01
CA TRP A 57 -7.91 1.78 14.84
C TRP A 57 -6.78 1.93 13.80
N ASP A 58 -7.07 1.60 12.54
CA ASP A 58 -6.13 1.81 11.44
C ASP A 58 -6.59 2.90 10.45
N ASP A 59 -5.62 3.70 9.99
CA ASP A 59 -5.82 4.66 8.90
C ASP A 59 -5.85 3.99 7.51
N ASP A 60 -5.41 2.74 7.44
CA ASP A 60 -5.65 1.81 6.34
C ASP A 60 -6.04 0.46 6.93
N ILE A 61 -7.29 0.06 6.71
CA ILE A 61 -7.90 -1.21 7.14
C ILE A 61 -7.10 -2.47 6.75
N SER A 62 -6.17 -2.34 5.80
CA SER A 62 -5.42 -3.47 5.27
C SER A 62 -4.68 -4.28 6.33
N THR A 63 -4.57 -5.58 6.09
CA THR A 63 -3.68 -6.46 6.86
C THR A 63 -2.51 -6.92 5.99
N ALA A 64 -1.29 -6.87 6.51
CA ALA A 64 -0.13 -7.41 5.80
C ALA A 64 -0.24 -8.95 5.68
N GLY A 65 -0.18 -9.46 4.44
CA GLY A 65 -0.23 -10.91 4.21
C GLY A 65 -0.58 -11.32 2.80
N LEU A 66 -0.83 -12.62 2.61
CA LEU A 66 -1.18 -13.23 1.32
C LEU A 66 -2.70 -13.43 1.13
N GLY A 67 -3.50 -13.10 2.15
CA GLY A 67 -4.94 -13.30 2.17
C GLY A 67 -5.38 -14.77 2.20
N GLY A 68 -6.62 -14.99 2.60
CA GLY A 68 -7.36 -16.25 2.44
C GLY A 68 -8.06 -16.35 1.08
N GLY A 69 -8.86 -17.40 0.90
CA GLY A 69 -9.71 -17.55 -0.29
C GLY A 69 -10.87 -16.57 -0.26
N GLY A 70 -11.07 -15.81 -1.34
CA GLY A 70 -12.09 -14.76 -1.44
C GLY A 70 -11.59 -13.34 -1.14
N ASP A 71 -10.47 -13.23 -0.42
CA ASP A 71 -9.84 -11.95 -0.05
C ASP A 71 -9.21 -11.28 -1.27
N ILE A 72 -9.04 -9.97 -1.17
CA ILE A 72 -8.34 -9.16 -2.16
C ILE A 72 -6.94 -8.86 -1.66
N VAL A 73 -5.94 -9.25 -2.45
CA VAL A 73 -4.54 -8.96 -2.19
C VAL A 73 -4.09 -7.86 -3.15
N LEU A 74 -3.69 -6.73 -2.58
CA LEU A 74 -3.06 -5.62 -3.26
C LEU A 74 -1.54 -5.80 -3.23
N TYR A 75 -0.95 -5.99 -4.41
CA TYR A 75 0.49 -6.01 -4.60
C TYR A 75 0.94 -4.61 -4.99
N ARG A 76 1.72 -3.97 -4.12
CA ARG A 76 2.35 -2.67 -4.39
C ARG A 76 3.84 -2.87 -4.56
N ILE A 77 4.35 -2.46 -5.71
CA ILE A 77 5.78 -2.49 -6.02
C ILE A 77 6.25 -1.06 -6.13
N SER A 78 7.25 -0.70 -5.33
CA SER A 78 7.86 0.63 -5.30
C SER A 78 9.34 0.51 -5.62
N TYR A 79 9.84 1.39 -6.48
CA TYR A 79 11.24 1.44 -6.87
C TYR A 79 11.73 2.89 -6.89
N SER A 80 12.81 3.17 -6.17
CA SER A 80 13.47 4.48 -6.19
C SER A 80 14.53 4.50 -7.28
N ALA A 81 14.19 5.09 -8.42
CA ALA A 81 15.10 5.26 -9.54
C ALA A 81 15.96 6.51 -9.35
N ASN A 82 17.27 6.39 -9.58
CA ASN A 82 18.13 7.57 -9.69
C ASN A 82 17.81 8.34 -10.98
N GLY A 83 17.78 9.67 -10.89
CA GLY A 83 17.48 10.56 -12.01
C GLY A 83 18.31 10.24 -13.26
N ILE A 84 17.62 9.92 -14.36
CA ILE A 84 18.21 9.39 -15.60
C ILE A 84 18.96 10.48 -16.40
N THR A 85 18.78 11.75 -16.05
CA THR A 85 19.21 12.88 -16.87
C THR A 85 20.45 13.52 -16.27
N GLY A 86 21.63 13.27 -16.86
CA GLY A 86 22.90 13.94 -16.52
C GLY A 86 22.96 15.43 -16.90
N PHE A 87 21.88 16.19 -16.70
CA PHE A 87 21.80 17.62 -17.02
C PHE A 87 21.70 18.46 -15.74
N GLY A 88 22.80 18.52 -14.99
CA GLY A 88 22.99 19.39 -13.82
C GLY A 88 22.59 18.77 -12.47
N ASP A 89 23.18 19.25 -11.37
CA ASP A 89 23.00 18.71 -10.00
C ASP A 89 21.55 18.73 -9.48
N TRP A 90 20.65 19.50 -10.10
CA TRP A 90 19.22 19.49 -9.78
C TRP A 90 18.50 18.23 -10.32
N ALA A 91 19.12 17.51 -11.24
CA ALA A 91 18.56 16.40 -12.01
C ALA A 91 18.94 15.02 -11.47
N THR A 92 19.74 14.95 -10.39
CA THR A 92 20.07 13.71 -9.65
C THR A 92 19.00 13.32 -8.61
N ARG A 93 17.82 13.92 -8.67
CA ARG A 93 16.73 13.63 -7.73
C ARG A 93 16.26 12.18 -7.93
N SER A 94 16.15 11.44 -6.84
CA SER A 94 15.51 10.11 -6.83
C SER A 94 14.04 10.27 -7.21
N ILE A 95 13.59 9.46 -8.16
CA ILE A 95 12.21 9.40 -8.63
C ILE A 95 11.62 8.09 -8.11
N SER A 96 10.57 8.17 -7.29
CA SER A 96 9.83 6.97 -6.89
C SER A 96 8.87 6.58 -8.01
N ILE A 97 9.01 5.35 -8.48
CA ILE A 97 8.10 4.71 -9.45
C ILE A 97 7.35 3.64 -8.68
N SER A 98 6.03 3.70 -8.70
CA SER A 98 5.17 2.69 -8.09
C SER A 98 4.22 2.06 -9.10
N ALA A 99 3.92 0.78 -8.88
CA ALA A 99 2.91 0.02 -9.61
C ALA A 99 2.08 -0.78 -8.60
N THR A 100 0.76 -0.78 -8.80
CA THR A 100 -0.19 -1.43 -7.89
C THR A 100 -1.13 -2.34 -8.67
N VAL A 101 -1.33 -3.57 -8.19
CA VAL A 101 -2.26 -4.55 -8.77
C VAL A 101 -3.10 -5.17 -7.66
N ALA A 102 -4.41 -5.15 -7.79
CA ALA A 102 -5.33 -5.81 -6.87
C ALA A 102 -5.83 -7.14 -7.48
N VAL A 103 -5.72 -8.23 -6.73
CA VAL A 103 -6.13 -9.58 -7.16
C VAL A 103 -7.05 -10.18 -6.11
N ARG A 104 -8.19 -10.74 -6.52
CA ARG A 104 -9.05 -11.51 -5.63
C ARG A 104 -8.65 -12.98 -5.68
N ASN A 105 -8.38 -13.58 -4.53
CA ASN A 105 -8.12 -15.01 -4.41
C ASN A 105 -9.40 -15.82 -4.68
N GLU A 106 -9.30 -16.95 -5.37
CA GLU A 106 -10.46 -17.80 -5.64
C GLU A 106 -11.01 -18.41 -4.33
N PRO A 107 -12.35 -18.50 -4.17
CA PRO A 107 -12.94 -19.36 -3.15
C PRO A 107 -12.66 -20.82 -3.50
N TYR A 108 -12.35 -21.63 -2.48
CA TYR A 108 -12.00 -23.06 -2.57
C TYR A 108 -13.02 -23.92 -3.34
#